data_AF-A0A1S6XR62-F1
#
_entry.id   AF-A0A1S6XR62-F1
#
_cell.length_a   1.000
_cell.length_b   1.000
_cell.length_c   1.000
_cell.angle_alpha   90.00
_cell.angle_beta   90.00
_cell.angle_gamma   90.00
#
_symmetry.space_group_name_H-M   'P 1'
#
loop_
_entity.id
_entity.type
_entity.pdbx_description
1 polymer ?
#
loop_
_entity_poly.entity_id
_entity_poly.type
_entity_poly.pdbx_seq_one_letter_code
_entity_poly.pdbx_strand_id
1 'polypeptide(L)'
;MVMRCVLKHHVCLCVLSTAVLAGLALITAQTKVYAKSLNCNGFTNTSASGEAGDPRGDSETGKIECDGDGVYEGGYGRVSMRGQYQRVMGGIGGSNGELSGNRDIDMGKDLKPAVKVHGGRAVITIVGKLTITDNGKRNTNPAIQVERQGKLTLNDVNATGVYKGILVKDSKSSVTVLKGSIGVRRDGDYVIGVKDGGEVTLMRGVTVNGGGIGVKDGGTVTLVGTSFSNVKTGIVFMGNGKANATVMGEGRRLI
;
A
#
# COMPACT_ATOMS: atom_id res chain seq x y z
N MET A 1 -55.60 -24.48 28.42
CA MET A 1 -54.44 -24.99 27.65
C MET A 1 -53.86 -23.86 26.83
N VAL A 2 -52.54 -23.64 26.95
CA VAL A 2 -51.63 -23.21 25.86
C VAL A 2 -51.83 -21.76 25.35
N MET A 3 -50.85 -20.85 25.26
CA MET A 3 -49.41 -20.79 25.55
C MET A 3 -49.02 -19.30 25.58
N ARG A 4 -48.04 -18.97 26.44
CA ARG A 4 -47.32 -17.69 26.42
C ARG A 4 -46.32 -17.68 25.27
N CYS A 5 -46.21 -16.59 24.52
CA CYS A 5 -45.03 -16.29 23.69
C CYS A 5 -44.59 -14.84 23.90
N VAL A 6 -43.65 -14.65 24.84
CA VAL A 6 -42.82 -13.45 24.96
C VAL A 6 -41.69 -13.61 23.94
N LEU A 7 -41.69 -12.85 22.85
CA LEU A 7 -40.56 -12.83 21.91
C LEU A 7 -39.67 -11.61 22.17
N LYS A 8 -38.52 -11.91 22.80
CA LYS A 8 -37.37 -11.05 23.06
C LYS A 8 -36.97 -10.22 21.82
N HIS A 9 -36.89 -8.90 21.98
CA HIS A 9 -36.14 -7.99 21.09
C HIS A 9 -34.62 -8.10 21.33
N HIS A 10 -34.04 -9.29 21.15
CA HIS A 10 -32.59 -9.50 21.31
C HIS A 10 -32.01 -10.47 20.27
N VAL A 11 -32.42 -10.36 19.01
CA VAL A 11 -31.82 -11.15 17.92
C VAL A 11 -31.73 -10.30 16.65
N CYS A 12 -30.94 -9.23 16.68
CA CYS A 12 -30.47 -8.59 15.45
C CYS A 12 -29.09 -7.93 15.63
N LEU A 13 -28.22 -8.54 16.45
CA LEU A 13 -26.83 -8.08 16.65
C LEU A 13 -25.79 -9.18 16.35
N CYS A 14 -26.20 -10.30 15.75
CA CYS A 14 -25.28 -11.39 15.38
C CYS A 14 -25.08 -11.53 13.87
N VAL A 15 -26.00 -11.01 13.05
CA VAL A 15 -25.95 -11.21 11.59
C VAL A 15 -25.07 -10.16 10.88
N LEU A 16 -24.77 -9.03 11.53
CA LEU A 16 -23.84 -8.03 11.00
C LEU A 16 -22.35 -8.38 11.25
N SER A 17 -22.05 -9.30 12.17
CA SER A 17 -20.65 -9.67 12.48
C SER A 17 -20.10 -10.79 11.60
N THR A 18 -20.95 -11.68 11.06
CA THR A 18 -20.49 -12.79 10.21
C THR A 18 -20.12 -12.32 8.79
N ALA A 19 -20.73 -11.23 8.29
CA ALA A 19 -20.35 -10.66 7.00
C ALA A 19 -18.96 -10.00 7.03
N VAL A 20 -18.56 -9.41 8.16
CA VAL A 20 -17.23 -8.77 8.29
C VAL A 20 -16.12 -9.81 8.44
N LEU A 21 -16.39 -10.96 9.08
CA LEU A 21 -15.41 -12.05 9.17
C LEU A 21 -15.21 -12.81 7.84
N ALA A 22 -16.24 -12.90 7.00
CA ALA A 22 -16.10 -13.54 5.68
C ALA A 22 -15.22 -12.71 4.71
N GLY A 23 -15.14 -11.39 4.90
CA GLY A 23 -14.23 -10.53 4.13
C GLY A 23 -12.75 -10.66 4.56
N LEU A 24 -12.48 -11.16 5.76
CA LEU A 24 -11.12 -11.28 6.30
C LEU A 24 -10.47 -12.65 6.07
N ALA A 25 -11.28 -13.70 5.89
CA ALA A 25 -10.80 -15.08 5.78
C ALA A 25 -10.31 -15.49 4.37
N LEU A 26 -10.60 -14.70 3.33
CA LEU A 26 -10.28 -15.09 1.95
C LEU A 26 -8.88 -14.69 1.45
N ILE A 27 -7.94 -14.35 2.33
CA ILE A 27 -6.56 -13.94 1.93
C ILE A 27 -5.49 -14.98 2.32
N THR A 28 -5.84 -16.11 2.96
CA THR A 28 -4.82 -17.04 3.50
C THR A 28 -4.73 -18.42 2.83
N ALA A 29 -5.25 -18.63 1.62
CA ALA A 29 -5.08 -19.91 0.91
C ALA A 29 -3.92 -19.85 -0.09
N GLN A 30 -2.84 -20.54 0.26
CA GLN A 30 -1.66 -20.77 -0.58
C GLN A 30 -2.00 -21.60 -1.83
N THR A 31 -1.80 -21.04 -3.02
CA THR A 31 -1.43 -21.82 -4.22
C THR A 31 -0.43 -21.01 -5.05
N LYS A 32 0.83 -21.46 -5.08
CA LYS A 32 1.85 -20.94 -6.01
C LYS A 32 1.37 -21.20 -7.45
N VAL A 33 1.02 -20.13 -8.15
CA VAL A 33 0.74 -20.12 -9.60
C VAL A 33 1.42 -18.89 -10.19
N TYR A 34 2.31 -19.10 -11.16
CA TYR A 34 3.09 -18.04 -11.81
C TYR A 34 2.18 -17.05 -12.54
N ALA A 35 2.40 -15.75 -12.31
CA ALA A 35 1.53 -14.66 -12.70
C ALA A 35 2.03 -13.83 -13.86
N LYS A 36 1.09 -13.26 -14.62
CA LYS A 36 1.32 -12.12 -15.53
C LYS A 36 1.54 -10.84 -14.71
N SER A 37 2.75 -10.61 -14.19
CA SER A 37 3.16 -9.40 -13.47
C SER A 37 2.94 -8.14 -14.32
N LEU A 38 2.20 -7.16 -13.78
CA LEU A 38 1.96 -5.84 -14.36
C LEU A 38 3.20 -4.94 -14.17
N ASN A 39 4.32 -5.28 -14.81
CA ASN A 39 5.61 -4.58 -14.76
C ASN A 39 5.95 -3.93 -13.40
N CYS A 40 5.92 -4.75 -12.36
CA CYS A 40 6.49 -4.39 -11.07
C CYS A 40 7.94 -4.82 -11.07
N ASN A 41 8.85 -3.89 -11.34
CA ASN A 41 10.27 -4.11 -11.19
C ASN A 41 10.82 -3.25 -10.06
N GLY A 42 11.33 -3.92 -9.04
CA GLY A 42 12.11 -3.30 -8.00
C GLY A 42 13.51 -2.92 -8.46
N PHE A 43 13.65 -1.89 -9.29
CA PHE A 43 14.96 -1.32 -9.58
C PHE A 43 15.41 -0.48 -8.36
N THR A 44 16.51 -0.83 -7.69
CA THR A 44 17.85 -0.57 -8.23
C THR A 44 18.81 -1.76 -8.12
N ASN A 45 19.07 -2.45 -9.24
CA ASN A 45 20.45 -2.75 -9.59
C ASN A 45 20.57 -2.55 -11.11
N THR A 46 21.60 -1.82 -11.56
CA THR A 46 21.97 -1.70 -12.99
C THR A 46 22.40 -3.05 -13.59
N SER A 47 22.36 -4.11 -12.78
CA SER A 47 22.71 -5.48 -13.12
C SER A 47 21.68 -6.51 -12.54
N ALA A 48 20.36 -6.27 -12.62
CA ALA A 48 19.23 -7.19 -12.22
C ALA A 48 18.46 -7.92 -13.42
N SER A 49 17.91 -9.16 -13.31
CA SER A 49 17.21 -10.08 -14.31
C SER A 49 15.81 -10.73 -14.00
N GLY A 50 15.43 -11.19 -12.80
CA GLY A 50 14.04 -11.58 -12.45
C GLY A 50 13.59 -13.06 -12.43
N GLU A 51 14.33 -14.05 -12.97
CA GLU A 51 13.81 -15.42 -13.23
C GLU A 51 13.86 -16.44 -12.06
N ALA A 52 12.97 -17.44 -12.08
CA ALA A 52 13.18 -18.68 -11.31
C ALA A 52 14.32 -19.50 -11.96
N GLY A 53 15.56 -19.10 -11.68
CA GLY A 53 16.77 -19.71 -12.24
C GLY A 53 17.82 -18.69 -12.72
N ASP A 54 17.43 -17.61 -13.41
CA ASP A 54 18.28 -16.43 -13.70
C ASP A 54 17.72 -15.18 -13.02
N PRO A 55 18.07 -14.93 -11.76
CA PRO A 55 17.03 -14.44 -10.88
C PRO A 55 17.02 -12.98 -10.64
N ARG A 56 18.13 -12.25 -10.65
CA ARG A 56 18.19 -10.80 -10.91
C ARG A 56 17.30 -9.78 -10.09
N GLY A 57 15.96 -9.78 -10.10
CA GLY A 57 15.19 -10.49 -9.09
C GLY A 57 14.41 -9.61 -8.17
N ASP A 58 13.26 -10.13 -7.77
CA ASP A 58 12.56 -9.63 -6.60
C ASP A 58 13.53 -9.60 -5.42
N SER A 59 13.70 -8.44 -4.80
CA SER A 59 14.60 -8.29 -3.65
C SER A 59 13.79 -7.96 -2.42
N GLU A 60 14.08 -8.67 -1.32
CA GLU A 60 13.50 -8.36 -0.02
C GLU A 60 13.95 -6.98 0.49
N THR A 61 15.08 -6.47 0.01
CA THR A 61 15.65 -5.17 0.44
C THR A 61 15.63 -4.10 -0.63
N GLY A 62 15.32 -4.47 -1.87
CA GLY A 62 15.22 -3.56 -3.00
C GLY A 62 13.94 -2.74 -2.94
N LYS A 63 13.99 -1.54 -3.50
CA LYS A 63 12.81 -0.70 -3.72
C LYS A 63 11.82 -1.41 -4.63
N ILE A 64 10.57 -0.99 -4.58
CA ILE A 64 9.51 -1.49 -5.46
C ILE A 64 9.11 -0.34 -6.36
N GLU A 65 9.25 -0.50 -7.67
CA GLU A 65 8.68 0.42 -8.65
C GLU A 65 7.75 -0.34 -9.61
N CYS A 66 6.54 0.15 -9.81
CA CYS A 66 5.56 -0.47 -10.68
C CYS A 66 4.95 0.58 -11.59
N ASP A 67 5.05 0.38 -12.90
CA ASP A 67 4.54 1.33 -13.89
C ASP A 67 3.31 0.82 -14.67
N GLY A 68 3.00 -0.47 -14.58
CA GLY A 68 1.90 -1.12 -15.29
C GLY A 68 2.10 -1.23 -16.81
N ASP A 69 3.19 -0.69 -17.33
CA ASP A 69 3.55 -0.66 -18.73
C ASP A 69 4.53 -1.80 -19.01
N GLY A 70 4.01 -3.01 -19.22
CA GLY A 70 4.80 -4.21 -19.57
C GLY A 70 6.03 -3.93 -20.43
N VAL A 71 7.23 -4.31 -19.98
CA VAL A 71 8.44 -4.28 -20.81
C VAL A 71 8.35 -5.42 -21.82
N TYR A 72 8.40 -5.06 -23.11
CA TYR A 72 8.67 -6.00 -24.20
C TYR A 72 10.19 -6.04 -24.38
N GLU A 73 10.88 -7.08 -23.90
CA GLU A 73 12.29 -7.30 -24.27
C GLU A 73 12.38 -8.23 -25.49
N GLY A 74 13.17 -7.83 -26.48
CA GLY A 74 13.60 -8.69 -27.56
C GLY A 74 14.55 -9.75 -27.01
N GLY A 75 14.18 -11.02 -27.12
CA GLY A 75 14.89 -12.13 -26.49
C GLY A 75 16.34 -12.26 -26.94
N TYR A 76 17.26 -12.27 -25.97
CA TYR A 76 18.57 -12.91 -26.11
C TYR A 76 18.53 -14.23 -25.33
N GLY A 77 18.15 -15.33 -25.99
CA GLY A 77 18.17 -16.66 -25.36
C GLY A 77 17.34 -17.75 -26.04
N ARG A 78 17.82 -18.23 -27.20
CA ARG A 78 17.56 -19.55 -27.82
C ARG A 78 16.22 -20.27 -27.52
N VAL A 79 15.11 -19.85 -28.09
CA VAL A 79 14.24 -20.75 -28.88
C VAL A 79 13.54 -19.95 -29.96
N SER A 80 13.91 -20.22 -31.22
CA SER A 80 13.13 -19.82 -32.39
C SER A 80 11.80 -20.59 -32.36
N MET A 81 10.73 -19.95 -31.90
CA MET A 81 9.38 -20.28 -32.34
C MET A 81 8.64 -18.97 -32.67
N ARG A 82 8.85 -18.51 -33.91
CA ARG A 82 7.96 -17.60 -34.66
C ARG A 82 7.36 -16.42 -33.85
N GLY A 83 8.13 -15.34 -33.69
CA GLY A 83 7.59 -13.98 -33.62
C GLY A 83 6.57 -13.66 -32.52
N GLN A 84 6.63 -14.31 -31.35
CA GLN A 84 5.80 -13.95 -30.20
C GLN A 84 6.61 -13.10 -29.21
N TYR A 85 6.24 -11.83 -29.08
CA TYR A 85 6.73 -10.94 -28.03
C TYR A 85 6.24 -11.46 -26.66
N GLN A 86 7.17 -11.81 -25.76
CA GLN A 86 6.85 -12.32 -24.42
C GLN A 86 7.06 -11.22 -23.37
N ARG A 87 6.04 -10.94 -22.55
CA ARG A 87 6.13 -9.97 -21.45
C ARG A 87 7.11 -10.49 -20.40
N VAL A 88 8.14 -9.71 -20.08
CA VAL A 88 9.07 -10.04 -19.00
C VAL A 88 8.39 -9.73 -17.66
N MET A 89 8.38 -10.73 -16.77
CA MET A 89 7.70 -10.66 -15.47
C MET A 89 8.68 -10.17 -14.41
N GLY A 90 8.39 -9.04 -13.78
CA GLY A 90 9.09 -8.59 -12.57
C GLY A 90 8.44 -9.11 -11.29
N GLY A 91 9.23 -9.65 -10.35
CA GLY A 91 8.80 -9.99 -8.98
C GLY A 91 8.26 -11.41 -8.73
N ILE A 92 8.24 -11.87 -7.47
CA ILE A 92 7.51 -13.09 -7.02
C ILE A 92 6.02 -12.73 -6.93
N GLY A 93 5.45 -12.50 -8.10
CA GLY A 93 4.08 -12.05 -8.31
C GLY A 93 3.08 -13.19 -8.26
N GLY A 94 2.02 -13.08 -7.44
CA GLY A 94 0.81 -13.91 -7.56
C GLY A 94 -0.05 -13.46 -8.75
N SER A 95 -0.92 -14.35 -9.28
CA SER A 95 -1.65 -14.18 -10.57
C SER A 95 -2.47 -12.89 -10.71
N ASN A 96 -2.64 -12.13 -9.62
CA ASN A 96 -3.52 -10.98 -9.48
C ASN A 96 -2.77 -9.65 -9.21
N GLY A 97 -1.47 -9.55 -9.52
CA GLY A 97 -0.68 -8.33 -9.22
C GLY A 97 -0.26 -8.24 -7.75
N GLU A 98 -0.06 -9.39 -7.12
CA GLU A 98 0.31 -9.50 -5.71
C GLU A 98 1.82 -9.66 -5.54
N LEU A 99 2.47 -8.82 -4.75
CA LEU A 99 3.84 -9.03 -4.31
C LEU A 99 3.83 -9.77 -2.97
N SER A 100 4.29 -11.01 -3.01
CA SER A 100 4.42 -11.86 -1.84
C SER A 100 5.82 -11.76 -1.22
N GLY A 101 6.01 -12.33 -0.03
CA GLY A 101 7.27 -12.29 0.71
C GLY A 101 7.43 -11.04 1.59
N ASN A 102 8.09 -11.20 2.73
CA ASN A 102 8.41 -10.08 3.61
C ASN A 102 9.56 -9.26 3.04
N ARG A 103 9.58 -7.97 3.35
CA ARG A 103 10.58 -7.02 2.84
C ARG A 103 11.06 -6.07 3.93
N ASP A 104 12.32 -5.66 3.82
CA ASP A 104 12.95 -4.66 4.67
C ASP A 104 13.78 -3.69 3.82
N ILE A 105 13.21 -2.53 3.54
CA ILE A 105 13.78 -1.53 2.63
C ILE A 105 14.34 -0.36 3.44
N ASP A 106 15.65 -0.15 3.37
CA ASP A 106 16.33 1.02 3.93
C ASP A 106 16.51 2.10 2.85
N MET A 107 15.66 3.13 2.91
CA MET A 107 15.69 4.27 1.99
C MET A 107 16.85 5.24 2.28
N GLY A 108 17.65 5.01 3.33
CA GLY A 108 18.86 5.77 3.60
C GLY A 108 20.04 5.39 2.69
N LYS A 109 19.98 4.22 2.05
CA LYS A 109 21.00 3.74 1.10
C LYS A 109 20.81 4.27 -0.31
N ASP A 110 19.56 4.51 -0.70
CA ASP A 110 19.21 5.11 -1.98
C ASP A 110 18.09 6.15 -1.76
N LEU A 111 18.34 7.40 -2.13
CA LEU A 111 17.51 8.57 -1.80
C LEU A 111 16.29 8.72 -2.72
N LYS A 112 15.43 7.69 -2.77
CA LYS A 112 14.14 7.68 -3.47
C LYS A 112 13.09 6.93 -2.61
N PRO A 113 11.80 6.93 -2.99
CA PRO A 113 10.79 6.15 -2.28
C PRO A 113 11.15 4.67 -2.18
N ALA A 114 10.71 4.01 -1.11
CA ALA A 114 10.82 2.57 -0.96
C ALA A 114 9.82 1.84 -1.86
N VAL A 115 8.62 2.43 -2.03
CA VAL A 115 7.61 1.97 -2.98
C VAL A 115 7.16 3.12 -3.86
N LYS A 116 7.17 2.92 -5.18
CA LYS A 116 6.64 3.86 -6.16
C LYS A 116 5.72 3.13 -7.14
N VAL A 117 4.45 3.52 -7.17
CA VAL A 117 3.47 2.94 -8.10
C VAL A 117 2.94 4.06 -9.00
N HIS A 118 3.03 3.88 -10.30
CA HIS A 118 2.54 4.87 -11.25
C HIS A 118 1.92 4.25 -12.48
N GLY A 119 1.03 4.97 -13.15
CA GLY A 119 0.39 4.51 -14.38
C GLY A 119 -0.92 3.77 -14.09
N GLY A 120 -1.95 4.02 -14.91
CA GLY A 120 -3.30 3.50 -14.67
C GLY A 120 -3.46 1.98 -14.76
N ARG A 121 -2.42 1.28 -15.23
CA ARG A 121 -2.36 -0.19 -15.26
C ARG A 121 -1.60 -0.79 -14.08
N ALA A 122 -0.92 0.02 -13.26
CA ALA A 122 -0.20 -0.44 -12.09
C ALA A 122 -1.17 -0.58 -10.91
N VAL A 123 -1.77 -1.76 -10.77
CA VAL A 123 -2.69 -2.10 -9.69
C VAL A 123 -2.12 -3.25 -8.88
N ILE A 124 -1.52 -2.93 -7.73
CA ILE A 124 -0.59 -3.81 -7.02
C ILE A 124 -1.04 -4.02 -5.57
N THR A 125 -0.90 -5.25 -5.08
CA THR A 125 -1.12 -5.59 -3.67
C THR A 125 0.16 -6.16 -3.07
N ILE A 126 0.70 -5.55 -2.01
CA ILE A 126 1.80 -6.15 -1.25
C ILE A 126 1.18 -6.96 -0.10
N VAL A 127 1.23 -8.27 -0.25
CA VAL A 127 0.60 -9.24 0.68
C VAL A 127 1.51 -9.53 1.87
N GLY A 128 2.82 -9.59 1.61
CA GLY A 128 3.83 -9.78 2.66
C GLY A 128 4.01 -8.56 3.55
N LYS A 129 4.70 -8.75 4.67
CA LYS A 129 5.02 -7.63 5.56
C LYS A 129 6.08 -6.74 4.93
N LEU A 130 5.80 -5.45 4.83
CA LEU A 130 6.71 -4.44 4.29
C LEU A 130 7.26 -3.58 5.42
N THR A 131 8.56 -3.69 5.71
CA THR A 131 9.27 -2.83 6.64
C THR A 131 10.04 -1.77 5.86
N ILE A 132 9.92 -0.50 6.26
CA ILE A 132 10.62 0.62 5.62
C ILE A 132 11.31 1.46 6.70
N THR A 133 12.60 1.73 6.49
CA THR A 133 13.42 2.56 7.38
C THR A 133 14.20 3.61 6.58
N ASP A 134 14.62 4.70 7.23
CA ASP A 134 15.62 5.65 6.71
C ASP A 134 16.76 5.77 7.73
N ASN A 135 17.62 4.74 7.79
CA ASN A 135 18.68 4.70 8.82
C ASN A 135 19.70 5.83 8.64
N GLY A 136 19.92 6.22 7.38
CA GLY A 136 20.79 7.35 7.04
C GLY A 136 20.21 8.71 7.39
N LYS A 137 18.90 8.79 7.66
CA LYS A 137 18.12 10.01 7.93
C LYS A 137 18.34 11.14 6.92
N ARG A 138 18.67 10.76 5.69
CA ARG A 138 19.06 11.70 4.61
C ARG A 138 17.98 11.81 3.55
N ASN A 139 17.06 10.87 3.50
CA ASN A 139 16.06 10.81 2.45
C ASN A 139 14.86 11.69 2.80
N THR A 140 14.53 12.64 1.92
CA THR A 140 13.39 13.57 2.07
C THR A 140 12.19 13.19 1.20
N ASN A 141 12.30 12.09 0.45
CA ASN A 141 11.21 11.52 -0.32
C ASN A 141 10.21 10.81 0.59
N PRO A 142 8.96 10.63 0.14
CA PRO A 142 8.02 9.74 0.80
C PRO A 142 8.51 8.29 0.80
N ALA A 143 8.22 7.55 1.87
CA ALA A 143 8.46 6.11 1.93
C ALA A 143 7.66 5.39 0.83
N ILE A 144 6.42 5.81 0.61
CA ILE A 144 5.51 5.26 -0.41
C ILE A 144 4.96 6.41 -1.26
N GLN A 145 5.09 6.29 -2.57
CA GLN A 145 4.56 7.25 -3.54
C GLN A 145 3.65 6.55 -4.55
N VAL A 146 2.44 7.09 -4.74
CA VAL A 146 1.50 6.60 -5.76
C VAL A 146 0.97 7.75 -6.60
N GLU A 147 1.09 7.63 -7.92
CA GLU A 147 0.72 8.69 -8.86
C GLU A 147 0.20 8.18 -10.20
N ARG A 148 -0.22 9.09 -11.09
CA ARG A 148 -0.64 8.76 -12.47
C ARG A 148 -1.64 7.61 -12.57
N GLN A 149 -2.66 7.58 -11.70
CA GLN A 149 -3.71 6.55 -11.62
C GLN A 149 -3.25 5.18 -11.09
N GLY A 150 -2.03 5.11 -10.53
CA GLY A 150 -1.52 3.90 -9.88
C GLY A 150 -2.33 3.53 -8.64
N LYS A 151 -2.42 2.24 -8.32
CA LYS A 151 -3.18 1.75 -7.18
C LYS A 151 -2.36 0.75 -6.38
N LEU A 152 -2.31 0.97 -5.07
CA LEU A 152 -1.53 0.15 -4.15
C LEU A 152 -2.37 -0.28 -2.95
N THR A 153 -2.40 -1.58 -2.68
CA THR A 153 -2.92 -2.14 -1.43
C THR A 153 -1.78 -2.71 -0.62
N LEU A 154 -1.69 -2.32 0.66
CA LEU A 154 -0.68 -2.79 1.61
C LEU A 154 -1.35 -3.63 2.69
N ASN A 155 -1.02 -4.91 2.76
CA ASN A 155 -1.57 -5.79 3.79
C ASN A 155 -1.01 -5.45 5.17
N ASP A 156 0.31 -5.44 5.33
CA ASP A 156 0.99 -5.13 6.59
C ASP A 156 2.22 -4.27 6.32
N VAL A 157 2.21 -3.02 6.78
CA VAL A 157 3.32 -2.07 6.57
C VAL A 157 3.84 -1.54 7.90
N ASN A 158 5.16 -1.48 8.05
CA ASN A 158 5.82 -0.80 9.15
C ASN A 158 6.87 0.17 8.62
N ALA A 159 6.48 1.42 8.40
CA ALA A 159 7.38 2.50 8.01
C ALA A 159 7.78 3.31 9.25
N THR A 160 9.08 3.41 9.55
CA THR A 160 9.56 4.13 10.74
C THR A 160 10.80 4.98 10.44
N GLY A 161 10.91 6.13 11.10
CA GLY A 161 12.08 7.02 10.96
C GLY A 161 12.20 7.74 9.62
N VAL A 162 11.23 7.56 8.72
CA VAL A 162 11.17 8.17 7.39
C VAL A 162 10.81 9.67 7.48
N TYR A 163 11.16 10.46 6.47
CA TYR A 163 10.86 11.90 6.45
C TYR A 163 9.40 12.20 6.08
N LYS A 164 8.85 11.45 5.12
CA LYS A 164 7.44 11.47 4.71
C LYS A 164 6.94 10.03 4.64
N GLY A 165 5.72 9.75 5.12
CA GLY A 165 5.17 8.40 5.07
C GLY A 165 4.64 8.04 3.69
N ILE A 166 3.38 8.38 3.41
CA ILE A 166 2.69 8.10 2.14
C ILE A 166 2.39 9.42 1.42
N LEU A 167 2.70 9.47 0.12
CA LEU A 167 2.24 10.51 -0.79
C LEU A 167 1.39 9.90 -1.90
N VAL A 168 0.15 10.36 -2.03
CA VAL A 168 -0.72 10.02 -3.17
C VAL A 168 -1.10 11.29 -3.92
N LYS A 169 -0.92 11.28 -5.24
CA LYS A 169 -1.22 12.41 -6.12
C LYS A 169 -1.87 11.96 -7.42
N ASP A 170 -2.53 12.89 -8.09
CA ASP A 170 -3.28 12.72 -9.32
C ASP A 170 -4.58 11.91 -9.13
N SER A 171 -5.60 12.29 -9.91
CA SER A 171 -6.90 11.64 -9.87
C SER A 171 -6.80 10.14 -10.17
N LYS A 172 -7.60 9.34 -9.45
CA LYS A 172 -7.67 7.86 -9.52
C LYS A 172 -6.43 7.13 -8.98
N SER A 173 -5.43 7.85 -8.49
CA SER A 173 -4.33 7.24 -7.73
C SER A 173 -4.81 6.91 -6.33
N SER A 174 -4.55 5.70 -5.84
CA SER A 174 -5.08 5.28 -4.53
C SER A 174 -4.12 4.41 -3.74
N VAL A 175 -4.05 4.62 -2.43
CA VAL A 175 -3.41 3.70 -1.48
C VAL A 175 -4.43 3.21 -0.46
N THR A 176 -4.49 1.90 -0.24
CA THR A 176 -5.23 1.29 0.88
C THR A 176 -4.27 0.56 1.79
N VAL A 177 -4.32 0.84 3.10
CA VAL A 177 -3.50 0.17 4.12
C VAL A 177 -4.40 -0.61 5.05
N LEU A 178 -4.21 -1.93 5.12
CA LEU A 178 -5.06 -2.83 5.90
C LEU A 178 -4.66 -2.85 7.38
N LYS A 179 -3.36 -2.99 7.67
CA LYS A 179 -2.81 -2.93 9.03
C LYS A 179 -1.36 -2.44 9.05
N GLY A 180 -0.89 -2.12 10.24
CA GLY A 180 0.52 -1.81 10.52
C GLY A 180 0.72 -0.40 11.07
N SER A 181 1.92 0.15 10.92
CA SER A 181 2.30 1.45 11.44
C SER A 181 3.04 2.29 10.41
N ILE A 182 2.70 3.57 10.34
CA ILE A 182 3.39 4.55 9.50
C ILE A 182 3.81 5.69 10.42
N GLY A 183 5.12 5.84 10.59
CA GLY A 183 5.73 6.76 11.52
C GLY A 183 6.84 7.58 10.87
N VAL A 184 6.78 8.90 11.01
CA VAL A 184 7.85 9.79 10.55
C VAL A 184 8.73 10.24 11.70
N ARG A 185 9.99 10.59 11.40
CA ARG A 185 10.93 11.13 12.39
C ARG A 185 10.52 12.54 12.86
N ARG A 186 11.14 13.01 13.94
CA ARG A 186 10.79 14.29 14.62
C ARG A 186 10.90 15.52 13.72
N ASP A 187 11.90 15.55 12.85
CA ASP A 187 12.14 16.56 11.82
C ASP A 187 11.43 16.25 10.49
N GLY A 188 10.65 15.15 10.44
CA GLY A 188 9.85 14.75 9.30
C GLY A 188 8.69 15.70 9.01
N ASP A 189 8.18 15.62 7.79
CA ASP A 189 7.17 16.52 7.25
C ASP A 189 5.75 16.05 7.60
N TYR A 190 5.22 15.06 6.86
CA TYR A 190 3.90 14.51 7.08
C TYR A 190 3.90 12.98 7.03
N VAL A 191 2.97 12.36 7.77
CA VAL A 191 2.75 10.92 7.69
C VAL A 191 1.98 10.57 6.43
N ILE A 192 0.89 11.29 6.14
CA ILE A 192 0.08 11.08 4.93
C ILE A 192 -0.10 12.41 4.21
N GLY A 193 0.29 12.46 2.94
CA GLY A 193 0.06 13.58 2.04
C GLY A 193 -0.82 13.15 0.88
N VAL A 194 -1.94 13.80 0.68
CA VAL A 194 -2.88 13.49 -0.40
C VAL A 194 -3.22 14.75 -1.18
N LYS A 195 -3.06 14.71 -2.51
CA LYS A 195 -3.32 15.88 -3.36
C LYS A 195 -3.82 15.53 -4.75
N ASP A 196 -4.26 16.56 -5.49
CA ASP A 196 -4.55 16.49 -6.92
C ASP A 196 -5.57 15.39 -7.29
N GLY A 197 -6.54 15.13 -6.42
CA GLY A 197 -7.55 14.07 -6.58
C GLY A 197 -7.11 12.66 -6.17
N GLY A 198 -5.95 12.50 -5.54
CA GLY A 198 -5.49 11.22 -4.99
C GLY A 198 -6.29 10.78 -3.76
N GLU A 199 -6.21 9.49 -3.43
CA GLU A 199 -7.01 8.89 -2.36
C GLU A 199 -6.16 7.99 -1.43
N VAL A 200 -6.36 8.12 -0.11
CA VAL A 200 -5.77 7.22 0.89
C VAL A 200 -6.84 6.65 1.80
N THR A 201 -6.87 5.33 1.98
CA THR A 201 -7.71 4.66 2.97
C THR A 201 -6.85 3.92 3.99
N LEU A 202 -7.03 4.23 5.27
CA LEU A 202 -6.38 3.53 6.38
C LEU A 202 -7.44 2.74 7.15
N MET A 203 -7.26 1.42 7.25
CA MET A 203 -8.19 0.53 7.92
C MET A 203 -7.91 0.40 9.43
N ARG A 204 -8.78 -0.38 10.09
CA ARG A 204 -8.69 -0.66 11.51
C ARG A 204 -7.45 -1.50 11.76
N GLY A 205 -6.63 -1.07 12.71
CA GLY A 205 -5.33 -1.70 12.99
C GLY A 205 -4.16 -0.99 12.32
N VAL A 206 -4.41 0.10 11.57
CA VAL A 206 -3.35 1.04 11.17
C VAL A 206 -3.11 2.06 12.28
N THR A 207 -1.83 2.28 12.60
CA THR A 207 -1.37 3.32 13.53
C THR A 207 -0.54 4.37 12.79
N VAL A 208 -0.90 5.63 12.98
CA VAL A 208 -0.14 6.80 12.52
C VAL A 208 0.67 7.36 13.69
N ASN A 209 1.96 7.61 13.47
CA ASN A 209 2.89 8.11 14.49
C ASN A 209 3.71 9.32 14.01
N GLY A 210 3.81 10.38 14.82
CA GLY A 210 4.70 11.50 14.53
C GLY A 210 4.04 12.67 13.79
N GLY A 211 4.31 12.88 12.50
CA GLY A 211 3.74 14.00 11.72
C GLY A 211 2.21 13.93 11.56
N GLY A 212 1.66 14.77 10.68
CA GLY A 212 0.22 14.84 10.44
C GLY A 212 -0.27 14.25 9.12
N ILE A 213 -1.56 14.46 8.85
CA ILE A 213 -2.19 14.19 7.56
C ILE A 213 -2.45 15.52 6.85
N GLY A 214 -1.87 15.70 5.67
CA GLY A 214 -2.10 16.87 4.80
C GLY A 214 -2.96 16.49 3.60
N VAL A 215 -4.05 17.21 3.36
CA VAL A 215 -4.97 16.98 2.24
C VAL A 215 -5.13 18.27 1.43
N LYS A 216 -4.96 18.21 0.11
CA LYS A 216 -4.94 19.37 -0.78
C LYS A 216 -5.65 19.09 -2.12
N ASP A 217 -6.14 20.12 -2.81
CA ASP A 217 -6.47 20.10 -4.25
C ASP A 217 -7.23 18.84 -4.74
N GLY A 218 -8.34 18.52 -4.10
CA GLY A 218 -9.22 17.38 -4.45
C GLY A 218 -8.85 16.07 -3.77
N GLY A 219 -7.78 16.04 -2.98
CA GLY A 219 -7.35 14.86 -2.23
C GLY A 219 -8.41 14.37 -1.25
N THR A 220 -8.45 13.06 -1.03
CA THR A 220 -9.38 12.42 -0.10
C THR A 220 -8.65 11.44 0.83
N VAL A 221 -8.94 11.53 2.12
CA VAL A 221 -8.50 10.53 3.11
C VAL A 221 -9.69 9.87 3.80
N THR A 222 -9.66 8.56 3.95
CA THR A 222 -10.65 7.77 4.68
C THR A 222 -9.97 7.00 5.79
N LEU A 223 -10.40 7.23 7.03
CA LEU A 223 -9.83 6.63 8.23
C LEU A 223 -10.90 5.75 8.87
N VAL A 224 -10.61 4.46 9.03
CA VAL A 224 -11.55 3.47 9.57
C VAL A 224 -10.94 2.85 10.82
N GLY A 225 -11.25 3.39 12.01
CA GLY A 225 -10.68 2.90 13.27
C GLY A 225 -9.14 3.01 13.33
N THR A 226 -8.56 3.99 12.61
CA THR A 226 -7.13 4.29 12.62
C THR A 226 -6.73 4.92 13.95
N SER A 227 -5.61 4.47 14.50
CA SER A 227 -5.05 5.02 15.75
C SER A 227 -3.99 6.07 15.47
N PHE A 228 -3.92 7.10 16.32
CA PHE A 228 -2.95 8.19 16.20
C PHE A 228 -2.15 8.31 17.49
N SER A 229 -0.84 8.47 17.39
CA SER A 229 0.06 8.61 18.55
C SER A 229 1.16 9.62 18.25
N ASN A 230 1.54 10.43 19.25
CA ASN A 230 2.63 11.41 19.13
C ASN A 230 2.50 12.33 17.90
N VAL A 231 1.26 12.71 17.57
CA VAL A 231 0.94 13.44 16.35
C VAL A 231 1.20 14.94 16.54
N LYS A 232 2.02 15.54 15.67
CA LYS A 232 2.32 17.00 15.71
C LYS A 232 1.14 17.84 15.24
N THR A 233 0.51 17.43 14.14
CA THR A 233 -0.66 18.07 13.55
C THR A 233 -1.66 16.98 13.18
N GLY A 234 -2.96 17.18 13.43
CA GLY A 234 -3.99 16.19 13.11
C GLY A 234 -4.22 16.05 11.59
N ILE A 235 -5.47 16.25 11.15
CA ILE A 235 -5.80 16.37 9.73
C ILE A 235 -5.79 17.85 9.37
N VAL A 236 -5.00 18.23 8.37
CA VAL A 236 -4.86 19.61 7.89
C VAL A 236 -5.27 19.66 6.43
N PHE A 237 -6.30 20.46 6.15
CA PHE A 237 -6.70 20.81 4.79
C PHE A 237 -5.90 22.04 4.33
N MET A 238 -5.30 21.95 3.14
CA MET A 238 -4.45 22.98 2.57
C MET A 238 -5.00 23.47 1.23
N GLY A 239 -4.70 24.72 0.90
CA GLY A 239 -5.09 25.34 -0.37
C GLY A 239 -6.54 25.82 -0.40
N ASN A 240 -6.96 26.31 -1.57
CA ASN A 240 -8.29 26.89 -1.79
C ASN A 240 -9.24 25.93 -2.54
N GLY A 241 -8.78 24.71 -2.84
CA GLY A 241 -9.56 23.68 -3.52
C GLY A 241 -10.43 22.86 -2.56
N LYS A 242 -11.27 21.97 -3.13
CA LYS A 242 -12.01 20.99 -2.32
C LYS A 242 -11.05 19.96 -1.74
N ALA A 243 -11.26 19.51 -0.52
CA ALA A 243 -10.50 18.42 0.08
C ALA A 243 -11.39 17.69 1.06
N ASN A 244 -11.26 16.37 1.16
CA ASN A 244 -12.18 15.53 1.93
C ASN A 244 -11.43 14.67 2.95
N ALA A 245 -11.97 14.58 4.17
CA ALA A 245 -11.58 13.56 5.12
C ALA A 245 -12.82 12.89 5.70
N THR A 246 -12.83 11.56 5.70
CA THR A 246 -13.88 10.75 6.32
C THR A 246 -13.26 9.98 7.47
N VAL A 247 -13.81 10.14 8.68
CA VAL A 247 -13.34 9.44 9.88
C VAL A 247 -14.46 8.57 10.41
N MET A 248 -14.25 7.25 10.42
CA MET A 248 -15.20 6.24 10.85
C MET A 248 -14.60 5.46 12.00
N GLY A 249 -15.18 5.53 13.20
CA GLY A 249 -14.69 4.78 14.36
C GLY A 249 -15.62 4.90 15.55
N GLU A 250 -15.59 3.90 16.43
CA GLU A 250 -16.25 3.98 17.73
C GLU A 250 -15.39 4.84 18.65
N GLY A 251 -15.84 6.06 18.94
CA GLY A 251 -15.13 6.97 19.84
C GLY A 251 -15.02 6.33 21.23
N ARG A 252 -13.78 6.12 21.71
CA ARG A 252 -13.55 5.90 23.14
C ARG A 252 -13.18 7.23 23.76
N ARG A 253 -13.96 7.64 24.77
CA ARG A 253 -13.66 8.79 25.61
C ARG A 253 -12.38 8.49 26.38
N LEU A 254 -11.37 9.34 26.23
CA LEU A 254 -10.23 9.35 27.15
C LEU A 254 -10.78 9.78 28.51
N ILE A 255 -10.65 8.90 29.50
CA ILE A 255 -11.03 9.13 30.90
C ILE A 255 -9.80 9.67 31.63
#